data_AF-A0A937PSI9-F1
#
_entry.id   AF-A0A937PSI9-F1
#
_cell.length_a   1.000
_cell.length_b   1.000
_cell.length_c   1.000
_cell.angle_alpha   90.00
_cell.angle_beta   90.00
_cell.angle_gamma   90.00
#
_symmetry.space_group_name_H-M   'P 1'
#
loop_
_entity.id
_entity.type
_entity.pdbx_description
1 polymer ?
#
loop_
_entity_poly.entity_id
_entity_poly.type
_entity_poly.pdbx_seq_one_letter_code
_entity_poly.pdbx_strand_id
1 'polypeptide(L)'
;MAQEQRRDQTVRLPNPSAQPFVAALKTARFFAVLFFWVAMVCVLAHVAAFVLTEWVGLYDEPAESGAAQDPPAGATACGGASWLGLLESTASAAAPGELFPNVPPEQTSPNPPETPAPPAPSPPKPATPPDEGTIAAQPDTPAPTQAGSLTDDQRRARAQKYRNVTANVLRPARVVGRLSSLLLAVTLFLYLQIALLGRLMGIRQLTRALFTLLLFLVTVLPWGNVFADVHVSALYDFETLLSQHATGVAGSDEACEAAAYYGRFFVFPLVSLLLLAVSWIRFRSGYGQSVLANE
;
A
#
# COMPACT_ATOMS: atom_id res chain seq x y z
N MET A 1 41.19 -35.23 -14.30
CA MET A 1 41.46 -34.48 -15.56
C MET A 1 40.42 -34.70 -16.67
N ALA A 2 39.48 -35.67 -16.58
CA ALA A 2 38.46 -35.87 -17.63
C ALA A 2 37.21 -34.96 -17.55
N GLN A 3 37.15 -34.03 -16.60
CA GLN A 3 35.94 -33.22 -16.33
C GLN A 3 35.98 -31.82 -16.98
N GLU A 4 37.13 -31.39 -17.49
CA GLU A 4 37.31 -30.02 -18.00
C GLU A 4 36.97 -29.89 -19.49
N GLN A 5 37.04 -30.98 -20.25
CA GLN A 5 36.83 -30.96 -21.71
C GLN A 5 35.35 -30.85 -22.15
N ARG A 6 34.40 -30.86 -21.20
CA ARG A 6 32.96 -30.74 -21.48
C ARG A 6 32.44 -29.29 -21.52
N ARG A 7 33.25 -28.30 -21.12
CA ARG A 7 32.80 -26.89 -21.03
C ARG A 7 32.90 -26.09 -22.34
N ASP A 8 33.73 -26.54 -23.29
CA ASP A 8 33.97 -25.78 -24.54
C ASP A 8 33.28 -26.36 -25.77
N GLN A 9 32.35 -27.29 -25.58
CA GLN A 9 31.47 -27.73 -26.65
C GLN A 9 30.46 -26.61 -26.92
N THR A 10 30.88 -25.62 -27.72
CA THR A 10 30.01 -24.60 -28.29
C THR A 10 28.95 -25.31 -29.12
N VAL A 11 27.80 -25.55 -28.50
CA VAL A 11 26.65 -26.23 -29.10
C VAL A 11 26.29 -25.47 -30.37
N ARG A 12 26.64 -26.04 -31.53
CA ARG A 12 26.23 -25.51 -32.83
C ARG A 12 24.73 -25.68 -32.92
N LEU A 13 24.00 -24.60 -32.65
CA LEU A 13 22.57 -24.54 -32.88
C LEU A 13 22.29 -25.04 -34.32
N PRO A 14 21.42 -26.04 -34.51
CA PRO A 14 21.19 -26.66 -35.81
C PRO A 14 20.55 -25.71 -36.83
N ASN A 15 20.24 -24.46 -36.46
CA ASN A 15 19.69 -23.47 -37.36
C ASN A 15 20.24 -22.05 -37.04
N PRO A 16 21.03 -21.42 -37.93
CA PRO A 16 21.56 -20.06 -37.71
C PRO A 16 20.46 -19.00 -37.58
N SER A 17 19.24 -19.29 -38.06
CA SER A 17 18.07 -18.40 -37.89
C SER A 17 17.56 -18.29 -36.44
N ALA A 18 17.99 -19.16 -35.53
CA ALA A 18 17.56 -19.14 -34.12
C ALA A 18 18.32 -18.12 -33.25
N GLN A 19 19.50 -17.66 -33.69
CA GLN A 19 20.33 -16.71 -32.94
C GLN A 19 19.62 -15.40 -32.54
N PRO A 20 18.87 -14.70 -33.41
CA PRO A 20 18.19 -13.47 -33.02
C PRO A 20 17.13 -13.68 -31.92
N PHE A 21 16.44 -14.82 -31.91
CA PHE A 21 15.46 -15.14 -30.86
C PHE A 21 16.12 -15.34 -29.51
N VAL A 22 17.25 -16.03 -29.46
CA VAL A 22 18.01 -16.24 -28.21
C VAL A 22 18.52 -14.91 -27.66
N ALA A 23 19.00 -14.01 -28.52
CA ALA A 23 19.42 -12.67 -28.11
C ALA A 23 18.25 -11.86 -27.53
N ALA A 24 17.09 -11.86 -28.20
CA ALA A 24 15.87 -11.20 -27.72
C ALA A 24 15.40 -11.76 -26.37
N LEU A 25 15.43 -13.09 -26.18
CA LEU A 25 15.06 -13.72 -24.91
C LEU A 25 15.99 -13.34 -23.75
N LYS A 26 17.30 -13.20 -24.01
CA LYS A 26 18.27 -12.73 -23.00
C LYS A 26 17.97 -11.29 -22.57
N THR A 27 17.71 -10.41 -23.53
CA THR A 27 17.35 -9.01 -23.27
C THR A 27 16.02 -8.90 -22.49
N ALA A 28 14.99 -9.63 -22.93
CA ALA A 28 13.70 -9.65 -22.22
C ALA A 28 13.83 -10.18 -20.79
N ARG A 29 14.65 -11.22 -20.56
CA ARG A 29 14.95 -11.72 -19.23
C ARG A 29 15.61 -10.65 -18.35
N PHE A 30 16.60 -9.93 -18.88
CA PHE A 30 17.27 -8.86 -18.14
C PHE A 30 16.27 -7.80 -17.65
N PHE A 31 15.39 -7.32 -18.54
CA PHE A 31 14.36 -6.37 -18.17
C PHE A 31 13.35 -6.95 -17.17
N ALA A 32 12.93 -8.21 -17.33
CA ALA A 32 12.04 -8.86 -16.39
C ALA A 32 12.67 -8.98 -14.99
N VAL A 33 13.97 -9.31 -14.88
CA VAL A 33 14.71 -9.30 -13.61
C VAL A 33 14.70 -7.89 -13.01
N LEU A 34 15.06 -6.87 -13.80
CA LEU A 34 15.13 -5.49 -13.34
C LEU A 34 13.78 -4.99 -12.80
N PHE A 35 12.72 -5.11 -13.58
CA PHE A 35 11.39 -4.66 -13.18
C PHE A 35 10.80 -5.46 -12.02
N PHE A 36 11.16 -6.74 -11.91
CA PHE A 36 10.83 -7.56 -10.74
C PHE A 36 11.43 -6.98 -9.46
N TRP A 37 12.74 -6.69 -9.45
CA TRP A 37 13.41 -6.14 -8.27
C TRP A 37 12.88 -4.76 -7.91
N VAL A 38 12.67 -3.89 -8.90
CA VAL A 38 12.09 -2.57 -8.68
C VAL A 38 10.69 -2.67 -8.07
N ALA A 39 9.81 -3.50 -8.65
CA ALA A 39 8.47 -3.72 -8.10
C ALA A 39 8.51 -4.29 -6.67
N MET A 40 9.41 -5.25 -6.42
CA MET A 40 9.58 -5.85 -5.10
C MET A 40 10.02 -4.83 -4.05
N VAL A 41 11.00 -3.99 -4.36
CA VAL A 41 11.47 -2.92 -3.46
C VAL A 41 10.35 -1.92 -3.17
N CYS A 42 9.55 -1.54 -4.17
CA CYS A 42 8.42 -0.64 -3.97
C CYS A 42 7.37 -1.23 -3.02
N VAL A 43 7.01 -2.51 -3.16
CA VAL A 43 6.03 -3.16 -2.26
C VAL A 43 6.63 -3.34 -0.86
N LEU A 44 7.91 -3.72 -0.75
CA LEU A 44 8.61 -3.82 0.54
C LEU A 44 8.68 -2.48 1.27
N ALA A 45 8.87 -1.36 0.55
CA ALA A 45 8.86 -0.03 1.16
C ALA A 45 7.51 0.31 1.82
N HIS A 46 6.39 -0.16 1.24
CA HIS A 46 5.06 0.01 1.84
C HIS A 46 4.90 -0.88 3.07
N VAL A 47 5.29 -2.16 3.00
CA VAL A 47 5.28 -3.05 4.18
C VAL A 47 6.15 -2.49 5.31
N ALA A 48 7.33 -1.99 4.98
CA ALA A 48 8.24 -1.38 5.95
C ALA A 48 7.63 -0.11 6.57
N ALA A 49 6.98 0.74 5.78
CA ALA A 49 6.29 1.91 6.31
C ALA A 49 5.18 1.52 7.28
N PHE A 50 4.37 0.50 6.96
CA PHE A 50 3.37 -0.04 7.87
C PHE A 50 4.00 -0.51 9.20
N VAL A 51 5.04 -1.34 9.11
CA VAL A 51 5.71 -1.89 10.30
C VAL A 51 6.34 -0.78 11.15
N LEU A 52 6.95 0.23 10.52
CA LEU A 52 7.52 1.39 11.22
C LEU A 52 6.44 2.24 11.90
N THR A 53 5.24 2.33 11.33
CA THR A 53 4.13 3.05 11.96
C THR A 53 3.61 2.28 13.16
N GLU A 54 3.30 1.01 12.97
CA GLU A 54 2.55 0.23 13.97
C GLU A 54 3.42 -0.29 15.11
N TRP A 55 4.63 -0.78 14.82
CA TRP A 55 5.45 -1.50 15.82
C TRP A 55 6.51 -0.64 16.47
N VAL A 56 6.98 0.39 15.76
CA VAL A 56 8.03 1.27 16.28
C VAL A 56 7.44 2.48 17.02
N GLY A 57 6.15 2.79 16.81
CA GLY A 57 5.54 4.02 17.36
C GLY A 57 6.27 5.27 16.89
N LEU A 58 6.90 5.22 15.71
CA LEU A 58 7.80 6.29 15.24
C LEU A 58 7.07 7.60 14.96
N TYR A 59 5.74 7.53 14.79
CA TYR A 59 4.87 8.64 14.46
C TYR A 59 3.84 8.95 15.54
N ASP A 60 3.96 8.35 16.73
CA ASP A 60 3.13 8.72 17.86
C ASP A 60 3.47 10.16 18.25
N GLU A 61 2.66 11.10 17.77
CA GLU A 61 2.64 12.42 18.37
C GLU A 61 2.14 12.25 19.80
N PRO A 62 2.80 12.86 20.81
CA PRO A 62 2.31 12.79 22.17
C PRO A 62 0.88 13.31 22.12
N ALA A 63 -0.08 12.41 22.39
CA ALA A 63 -1.50 12.71 22.41
C ALA A 63 -1.61 14.06 23.10
N GLU A 64 -2.00 15.10 22.36
CA GLU A 64 -2.05 16.44 22.94
C GLU A 64 -2.96 16.29 24.15
N SER A 65 -2.35 16.28 25.33
CA SER A 65 -3.03 16.16 26.59
C SER A 65 -3.97 17.33 26.55
N GLY A 66 -5.26 17.05 26.31
CA GLY A 66 -6.27 18.02 25.94
C GLY A 66 -6.41 19.06 27.03
N ALA A 67 -5.49 20.02 27.05
CA ALA A 67 -5.74 21.34 27.56
C ALA A 67 -6.82 21.85 26.63
N ALA A 68 -8.06 21.75 27.11
CA ALA A 68 -9.27 22.20 26.48
C ALA A 68 -9.02 23.56 25.85
N GLN A 69 -8.65 23.57 24.57
CA GLN A 69 -8.63 24.77 23.78
C GLN A 69 -10.10 24.92 23.40
N ASP A 70 -10.80 25.69 24.23
CA ASP A 70 -12.19 26.05 23.98
C ASP A 70 -12.33 26.44 22.50
N PRO A 71 -13.21 25.77 21.74
CA PRO A 71 -13.35 26.07 20.33
C PRO A 71 -13.70 27.54 20.18
N PRO A 72 -12.97 28.33 19.38
CA PRO A 72 -13.35 29.71 19.12
C PRO A 72 -14.75 29.69 18.50
N ALA A 73 -15.73 30.14 19.28
CA ALA A 73 -17.11 30.23 18.86
C ALA A 73 -17.20 31.12 17.62
N GLY A 74 -17.33 30.53 16.43
CA GLY A 74 -17.59 31.32 15.21
C GLY A 74 -17.19 30.75 13.85
N ALA A 75 -16.51 29.61 13.74
CA ALA A 75 -16.04 29.12 12.44
C ALA A 75 -17.01 28.11 11.79
N THR A 76 -18.08 28.61 11.16
CA THR A 76 -18.94 27.85 10.25
C THR A 76 -18.18 27.58 8.95
N ALA A 77 -17.63 26.38 8.77
CA ALA A 77 -16.90 25.98 7.56
C ALA A 77 -17.76 25.07 6.66
N CYS A 78 -18.47 25.68 5.70
CA CYS A 78 -18.81 25.04 4.44
C CYS A 78 -17.61 25.20 3.49
N GLY A 79 -17.12 24.12 2.89
CA GLY A 79 -16.16 24.23 1.78
C GLY A 79 -15.28 23.00 1.58
N GLY A 80 -15.87 21.92 1.08
CA GLY A 80 -15.12 20.77 0.58
C GLY A 80 -14.20 21.18 -0.57
N ALA A 81 -12.89 21.07 -0.36
CA ALA A 81 -11.87 21.28 -1.38
C ALA A 81 -11.87 20.09 -2.36
N SER A 82 -12.53 20.29 -3.49
CA SER A 82 -12.42 19.43 -4.67
C SER A 82 -11.02 19.55 -5.27
N TRP A 83 -10.23 18.49 -5.18
CA TRP A 83 -8.90 18.38 -5.81
C TRP A 83 -8.98 18.14 -7.34
N LEU A 84 -10.18 18.11 -7.92
CA LEU A 84 -10.40 17.94 -9.37
C LEU A 84 -10.34 19.26 -10.17
N GLY A 85 -10.24 20.42 -9.51
CA GLY A 85 -10.19 21.74 -10.19
C GLY A 85 -8.88 22.08 -10.93
N LEU A 86 -7.88 21.18 -10.97
CA LEU A 86 -6.54 21.48 -11.52
C LEU A 86 -6.25 20.85 -12.89
N LEU A 87 -7.19 20.11 -13.48
CA LEU A 87 -7.04 19.57 -14.85
C LEU A 87 -8.11 20.10 -15.84
N GLU A 88 -8.98 21.01 -15.42
CA GLU A 88 -10.10 21.51 -16.24
C GLU A 88 -9.93 22.98 -16.67
N SER A 89 -8.69 23.45 -16.80
CA SER A 89 -8.39 24.83 -17.20
C SER A 89 -7.46 24.94 -18.43
N THR A 90 -7.71 24.15 -19.48
CA THR A 90 -7.18 24.45 -20.84
C THR A 90 -8.15 24.11 -21.99
N ALA A 91 -9.46 24.04 -21.74
CA ALA A 91 -10.47 23.88 -22.80
C ALA A 91 -11.51 25.00 -22.75
N SER A 92 -11.04 26.25 -22.78
CA SER A 92 -11.89 27.43 -23.00
C SER A 92 -11.51 28.06 -24.34
N ALA A 93 -12.13 27.58 -25.43
CA ALA A 93 -12.48 28.37 -26.62
C ALA A 93 -13.11 27.47 -27.69
N ALA A 94 -14.42 27.20 -27.57
CA ALA A 94 -15.36 27.11 -28.70
C ALA A 94 -16.77 26.79 -28.16
N ALA A 95 -17.53 27.81 -27.80
CA ALA A 95 -18.99 27.76 -27.92
C ALA A 95 -19.31 28.03 -29.41
N PRO A 96 -20.37 27.44 -30.01
CA PRO A 96 -21.72 27.87 -29.65
C PRO A 96 -22.85 26.81 -29.74
N GLY A 97 -23.85 26.95 -28.87
CA GLY A 97 -25.24 26.55 -29.14
C GLY A 97 -25.75 25.36 -28.31
N GLU A 98 -27.06 25.42 -28.03
CA GLU A 98 -27.90 24.48 -27.25
C GLU A 98 -28.09 24.92 -25.78
N LEU A 99 -29.05 25.80 -25.43
CA LEU A 99 -30.50 25.79 -25.73
C LEU A 99 -31.24 24.65 -25.04
N PHE A 100 -31.08 24.53 -23.71
CA PHE A 100 -32.07 23.88 -22.86
C PHE A 100 -32.43 24.76 -21.64
N PRO A 101 -33.73 24.96 -21.37
CA PRO A 101 -34.19 25.80 -20.29
C PRO A 101 -33.97 25.14 -18.92
N ASN A 102 -33.44 25.96 -18.03
CA ASN A 102 -33.23 25.74 -16.61
C ASN A 102 -34.56 25.42 -15.92
N VAL A 103 -34.73 24.19 -15.41
CA VAL A 103 -35.85 23.79 -14.55
C VAL A 103 -35.37 23.86 -13.10
N PRO A 104 -35.90 24.78 -12.27
CA PRO A 104 -35.53 24.87 -10.85
C PRO A 104 -36.11 23.70 -10.06
N PRO A 105 -35.34 23.04 -9.18
CA PRO A 105 -35.90 22.01 -8.30
C PRO A 105 -36.76 22.63 -7.20
N GLU A 106 -37.96 22.08 -7.04
CA GLU A 106 -38.94 22.37 -5.98
C GLU A 106 -38.34 22.21 -4.58
N GLN A 107 -38.53 23.26 -3.77
CA GLN A 107 -38.41 23.24 -2.32
C GLN A 107 -39.43 22.27 -1.72
N THR A 108 -38.97 21.18 -1.12
CA THR A 108 -39.81 20.35 -0.25
C THR A 108 -39.56 20.71 1.22
N SER A 109 -40.67 20.91 1.92
CA SER A 109 -40.88 21.44 3.26
C SER A 109 -40.01 20.91 4.43
N PRO A 110 -39.91 21.72 5.51
CA PRO A 110 -39.23 21.37 6.74
C PRO A 110 -40.07 20.45 7.65
N ASN A 111 -39.43 19.45 8.24
CA ASN A 111 -39.98 18.63 9.32
C ASN A 111 -40.03 19.43 10.65
N PRO A 112 -41.03 19.19 11.51
CA PRO A 112 -41.16 19.85 12.81
C PRO A 112 -40.18 19.30 13.88
N PRO A 113 -39.88 20.10 14.92
CA PRO A 113 -38.93 19.75 15.98
C PRO A 113 -39.47 18.68 16.94
N GLU A 114 -38.69 17.62 17.09
CA GLU A 114 -38.91 16.55 18.06
C GLU A 114 -38.53 17.03 19.47
N THR A 115 -39.44 16.84 20.41
CA THR A 115 -39.34 17.29 21.81
C THR A 115 -38.42 16.33 22.59
N PRO A 116 -37.37 16.81 23.29
CA PRO A 116 -36.53 15.95 24.12
C PRO A 116 -37.25 15.54 25.41
N ALA A 117 -37.28 14.23 25.67
CA ALA A 117 -37.73 13.63 26.91
C ALA A 117 -36.76 13.96 28.09
N PRO A 118 -37.26 14.09 29.32
CA PRO A 118 -36.45 14.35 30.50
C PRO A 118 -35.61 13.12 30.93
N PRO A 119 -34.39 13.32 31.47
CA PRO A 119 -33.52 12.23 31.92
C PRO A 119 -34.02 11.60 33.24
N ALA A 120 -33.99 10.27 33.28
CA ALA A 120 -34.22 9.49 34.49
C ALA A 120 -33.00 9.55 35.45
N PRO A 121 -33.22 9.52 36.77
CA PRO A 121 -32.17 9.64 37.79
C PRO A 121 -31.30 8.37 37.91
N SER A 122 -29.98 8.57 37.99
CA SER A 122 -28.98 7.53 38.23
C SER A 122 -29.09 6.92 39.65
N PRO A 123 -28.91 5.60 39.82
CA PRO A 123 -28.83 4.96 41.12
C PRO A 123 -27.49 5.20 41.86
N PRO A 124 -27.47 5.07 43.20
CA PRO A 124 -26.37 5.48 44.07
C PRO A 124 -25.12 4.59 43.99
N LYS A 125 -23.97 5.28 44.08
CA LYS A 125 -22.60 4.78 44.19
C LYS A 125 -22.41 3.89 45.44
N PRO A 126 -22.03 2.61 45.30
CA PRO A 126 -21.66 1.75 46.43
C PRO A 126 -20.34 2.18 47.08
N ALA A 127 -20.31 1.99 48.40
CA ALA A 127 -19.29 2.43 49.33
C ALA A 127 -17.93 1.71 49.17
N THR A 128 -16.88 2.51 49.38
CA THR A 128 -15.49 2.11 49.60
C THR A 128 -15.36 1.29 50.90
N PRO A 129 -14.77 0.09 50.89
CA PRO A 129 -14.27 -0.55 52.09
C PRO A 129 -12.88 0.01 52.49
N PRO A 130 -12.57 0.04 53.79
CA PRO A 130 -11.33 0.60 54.35
C PRO A 130 -10.15 -0.37 54.31
N ASP A 131 -8.96 0.23 54.43
CA ASP A 131 -7.61 -0.31 54.69
C ASP A 131 -7.53 -1.69 55.36
N GLU A 132 -6.58 -2.52 54.91
CA GLU A 132 -5.51 -3.07 55.77
C GLU A 132 -4.62 -4.04 54.95
N GLY A 133 -3.32 -3.73 54.87
CA GLY A 133 -2.38 -4.58 54.15
C GLY A 133 -0.96 -4.04 54.14
N THR A 134 -0.34 -3.99 55.32
CA THR A 134 1.11 -3.82 55.51
C THR A 134 1.89 -4.77 54.59
N ILE A 135 2.53 -4.24 53.55
CA ILE A 135 3.51 -4.99 52.75
C ILE A 135 4.91 -4.45 53.07
N ALA A 136 5.76 -5.40 53.43
CA ALA A 136 7.15 -5.27 53.84
C ALA A 136 7.99 -4.41 52.90
N ALA A 137 8.93 -3.68 53.51
CA ALA A 137 9.99 -2.93 52.86
C ALA A 137 10.71 -3.78 51.80
N GLN A 138 10.51 -3.42 50.54
CA GLN A 138 11.19 -4.01 49.41
C GLN A 138 12.59 -3.39 49.30
N PRO A 139 13.67 -4.20 49.21
CA PRO A 139 15.04 -3.71 49.25
C PRO A 139 15.36 -2.85 48.02
N ASP A 140 16.08 -1.77 48.29
CA ASP A 140 16.61 -0.76 47.37
C ASP A 140 17.11 -1.37 46.05
N THR A 141 16.21 -1.47 45.07
CA THR A 141 16.59 -1.71 43.69
C THR A 141 17.04 -0.36 43.14
N PRO A 142 18.31 -0.19 42.72
CA PRO A 142 18.81 1.08 42.22
C PRO A 142 17.88 1.56 41.10
N ALA A 143 17.30 2.74 41.31
CA ALA A 143 16.33 3.34 40.42
C ALA A 143 16.85 3.22 38.97
N PRO A 144 16.08 2.62 38.04
CA PRO A 144 16.51 2.47 36.67
C PRO A 144 16.87 3.87 36.18
N THR A 145 18.15 4.04 35.85
CA THR A 145 18.70 5.26 35.27
C THR A 145 17.74 5.71 34.18
N GLN A 146 16.97 6.76 34.46
CA GLN A 146 16.01 7.32 33.53
C GLN A 146 16.82 7.79 32.32
N ALA A 147 16.88 6.94 31.29
CA ALA A 147 17.48 7.27 30.02
C ALA A 147 16.81 8.57 29.56
N GLY A 148 17.59 9.65 29.52
CA GLY A 148 17.11 11.03 29.43
C GLY A 148 15.93 11.14 28.46
N SER A 149 14.74 11.35 29.03
CA SER A 149 13.52 11.47 28.25
C SER A 149 13.67 12.68 27.35
N LEU A 150 13.72 12.46 26.03
CA LEU A 150 13.63 13.52 25.04
C LEU A 150 12.42 14.40 25.39
N THR A 151 12.61 15.71 25.36
CA THR A 151 11.52 16.68 25.57
C THR A 151 10.43 16.45 24.52
N ASP A 152 9.18 16.78 24.84
CA ASP A 152 8.06 16.56 23.93
C ASP A 152 8.25 17.27 22.58
N ASP A 153 8.88 18.45 22.58
CA ASP A 153 9.27 19.18 21.37
C ASP A 153 10.27 18.40 20.50
N GLN A 154 11.26 17.73 21.12
CA GLN A 154 12.22 16.89 20.40
C GLN A 154 11.53 15.66 19.80
N ARG A 155 10.55 15.07 20.50
CA ARG A 155 9.77 13.94 19.98
C ARG A 155 8.93 14.35 18.78
N ARG A 156 8.21 15.47 18.86
CA ARG A 156 7.43 16.04 17.75
C ARG A 156 8.30 16.37 16.53
N ALA A 157 9.43 17.05 16.74
CA ALA A 157 10.35 17.38 15.65
C ALA A 157 10.92 16.11 14.98
N ARG A 158 11.20 15.06 15.76
CA ARG A 158 11.66 13.77 15.26
C ARG A 158 10.57 13.04 14.48
N ALA A 159 9.34 12.98 15.00
CA ALA A 159 8.20 12.36 14.34
C ALA A 159 7.89 13.05 12.99
N GLN A 160 7.86 14.38 12.96
CA GLN A 160 7.67 15.16 11.73
C GLN A 160 8.78 14.91 10.70
N LYS A 161 10.04 14.83 11.15
CA LYS A 161 11.17 14.51 10.27
C LYS A 161 11.00 13.14 9.62
N TYR A 162 10.67 12.09 10.39
CA TYR A 162 10.44 10.76 9.82
C TYR A 162 9.21 10.72 8.93
N ARG A 163 8.12 11.42 9.30
CA ARG A 163 6.91 11.53 8.49
C ARG A 163 7.25 12.07 7.10
N ASN A 164 8.01 13.16 7.05
CA ASN A 164 8.43 13.79 5.79
C ASN A 164 9.33 12.86 4.97
N VAL A 165 10.28 12.17 5.61
CA VAL A 165 11.16 11.21 4.92
C VAL A 165 10.34 10.07 4.32
N THR A 166 9.46 9.46 5.10
CA THR A 166 8.61 8.34 4.66
C THR A 166 7.66 8.78 3.55
N ALA A 167 6.99 9.93 3.69
CA ALA A 167 6.13 10.48 2.65
C ALA A 167 6.89 10.76 1.33
N ASN A 168 8.09 11.33 1.42
CA ASN A 168 8.93 11.62 0.26
C ASN A 168 9.44 10.35 -0.45
N VAL A 169 9.60 9.24 0.26
CA VAL A 169 10.00 7.95 -0.33
C VAL A 169 8.80 7.20 -0.90
N LEU A 170 7.67 7.17 -0.20
CA LEU A 170 6.50 6.38 -0.59
C LEU A 170 5.78 6.94 -1.81
N ARG A 171 5.69 8.28 -1.94
CA ARG A 171 5.05 8.93 -3.10
C ARG A 171 5.66 8.49 -4.45
N PRO A 172 6.98 8.61 -4.68
CA PRO A 172 7.58 8.12 -5.91
C PRO A 172 7.55 6.59 -6.00
N ALA A 173 7.73 5.86 -4.89
CA ALA A 173 7.67 4.40 -4.88
C ALA A 173 6.32 3.87 -5.38
N ARG A 174 5.21 4.57 -5.12
CA ARG A 174 3.89 4.22 -5.66
C ARG A 174 3.84 4.31 -7.17
N VAL A 175 4.29 5.44 -7.73
CA VAL A 175 4.28 5.68 -9.19
C VAL A 175 5.21 4.69 -9.88
N VAL A 176 6.44 4.56 -9.38
CA VAL A 176 7.45 3.64 -9.90
C VAL A 176 6.99 2.19 -9.79
N GLY A 177 6.38 1.78 -8.68
CA GLY A 177 5.85 0.43 -8.49
C GLY A 177 4.75 0.07 -9.50
N ARG A 178 3.84 1.01 -9.79
CA ARG A 178 2.79 0.83 -10.82
C ARG A 178 3.38 0.72 -12.22
N LEU A 179 4.29 1.63 -12.59
CA LEU A 179 4.94 1.59 -13.90
C LEU A 179 5.79 0.33 -14.08
N SER A 180 6.56 -0.05 -13.05
CA SER A 180 7.40 -1.25 -13.09
C SER A 180 6.58 -2.53 -13.19
N SER A 181 5.46 -2.64 -12.47
CA SER A 181 4.57 -3.80 -12.56
C SER A 181 3.91 -3.92 -13.94
N LEU A 182 3.48 -2.80 -14.54
CA LEU A 182 2.97 -2.77 -15.92
C LEU A 182 4.04 -3.19 -16.94
N LEU A 183 5.24 -2.61 -16.83
CA LEU A 183 6.38 -2.96 -17.70
C LEU A 183 6.78 -4.42 -17.54
N LEU A 184 6.76 -4.96 -16.32
CA LEU A 184 7.01 -6.38 -16.06
C LEU A 184 5.96 -7.26 -16.74
N ALA A 185 4.67 -6.90 -16.67
CA ALA A 185 3.59 -7.64 -17.30
C ALA A 185 3.71 -7.64 -18.83
N VAL A 186 3.97 -6.48 -19.43
CA VAL A 186 4.22 -6.35 -20.87
C VAL A 186 5.46 -7.15 -21.28
N THR A 187 6.55 -7.10 -20.51
CA THR A 187 7.78 -7.84 -20.79
C THR A 187 7.54 -9.36 -20.77
N LEU A 188 6.82 -9.87 -19.77
CA LEU A 188 6.48 -11.30 -19.73
C LEU A 188 5.50 -11.70 -20.85
N PHE A 189 4.59 -10.82 -21.24
CA PHE A 189 3.71 -11.08 -22.37
C PHE A 189 4.49 -11.18 -23.69
N LEU A 190 5.42 -10.27 -23.95
CA LEU A 190 6.31 -10.34 -25.11
C LEU A 190 7.18 -11.60 -25.07
N TYR A 191 7.70 -11.95 -23.89
CA TYR A 191 8.45 -13.20 -23.70
C TYR A 191 7.59 -14.43 -24.04
N LEU A 192 6.31 -14.44 -23.66
CA LEU A 192 5.35 -15.50 -24.04
C LEU A 192 5.10 -15.55 -25.54
N GLN A 193 4.92 -14.41 -26.21
CA GLN A 193 4.75 -14.37 -27.67
C GLN A 193 5.97 -14.94 -28.40
N ILE A 194 7.18 -14.55 -28.00
CA ILE A 194 8.43 -15.08 -28.57
C ILE A 194 8.53 -16.59 -28.33
N ALA A 195 8.17 -17.07 -27.14
CA ALA A 195 8.19 -18.49 -26.82
C ALA A 195 7.18 -19.32 -27.64
N LEU A 196 5.99 -18.76 -27.90
CA LEU A 196 4.97 -19.37 -28.75
C LEU A 196 5.43 -19.46 -30.22
N LEU A 197 6.01 -18.38 -30.75
CA LEU A 197 6.56 -18.34 -32.11
C LEU A 197 7.73 -19.31 -32.28
N GLY A 198 8.58 -19.43 -31.26
CA GLY A 198 9.71 -20.36 -31.24
C GLY A 198 9.33 -21.82 -30.98
N ARG A 199 8.04 -22.12 -30.73
CA ARG A 199 7.54 -23.46 -30.34
C ARG A 199 8.33 -24.07 -29.17
N LEU A 200 8.77 -23.23 -28.23
CA LEU A 200 9.63 -23.66 -27.13
C LEU A 200 8.88 -24.56 -26.15
N MET A 201 9.56 -25.56 -25.59
CA MET A 201 9.02 -26.31 -24.47
C MET A 201 8.95 -25.40 -23.23
N GLY A 202 7.90 -25.55 -22.41
CA GLY A 202 7.70 -24.77 -21.17
C GLY A 202 6.62 -23.67 -21.24
N ILE A 203 5.92 -23.51 -22.37
CA ILE A 203 4.82 -22.54 -22.54
C ILE A 203 3.81 -22.61 -21.39
N ARG A 204 3.41 -23.81 -20.96
CA ARG A 204 2.44 -24.00 -19.86
C ARG A 204 2.86 -23.28 -18.58
N GLN A 205 4.13 -23.38 -18.21
CA GLN A 205 4.65 -22.76 -16.98
C GLN A 205 4.72 -21.24 -17.12
N LEU A 206 5.10 -20.77 -18.31
CA LEU A 206 5.19 -19.35 -18.62
C LEU A 206 3.81 -18.68 -18.65
N THR A 207 2.81 -19.33 -19.23
CA THR A 207 1.41 -18.86 -19.19
C THR A 207 0.90 -18.78 -17.76
N ARG A 208 1.20 -19.78 -16.91
CA ARG A 208 0.87 -19.72 -15.48
C ARG A 208 1.58 -18.58 -14.77
N ALA A 209 2.84 -18.31 -15.10
CA ALA A 209 3.59 -17.17 -14.56
C ALA A 209 2.93 -15.84 -14.95
N LEU A 210 2.56 -15.68 -16.23
CA LEU A 210 1.85 -14.51 -16.73
C LEU A 210 0.53 -14.28 -16.00
N PHE A 211 -0.31 -15.31 -15.83
CA PHE A 211 -1.56 -15.17 -15.09
C PHE A 211 -1.35 -14.80 -13.62
N THR A 212 -0.32 -15.37 -12.98
CA THR A 212 0.03 -15.00 -11.59
C THR A 212 0.48 -13.54 -11.52
N LEU A 213 1.22 -13.08 -12.52
CA LEU A 213 1.67 -11.70 -12.61
C LEU A 213 0.50 -10.74 -12.91
N LEU A 214 -0.49 -11.15 -13.70
CA LEU A 214 -1.71 -10.38 -13.91
C LEU A 214 -2.51 -10.24 -12.61
N LEU A 215 -2.61 -11.30 -11.79
CA LEU A 215 -3.21 -11.21 -10.46
C LEU A 215 -2.42 -10.25 -9.55
N PHE A 216 -1.10 -10.31 -9.57
CA PHE A 216 -0.26 -9.32 -8.88
C PHE A 216 -0.55 -7.90 -9.38
N LEU A 217 -0.63 -7.68 -10.69
CA LEU A 217 -0.92 -6.38 -11.28
C LEU A 217 -2.28 -5.84 -10.82
N VAL A 218 -3.30 -6.71 -10.77
CA VAL A 218 -4.62 -6.40 -10.20
C VAL A 218 -4.49 -5.92 -8.75
N THR A 219 -3.67 -6.54 -7.91
CA THR A 219 -3.50 -6.08 -6.51
C THR A 219 -2.76 -4.74 -6.37
N VAL A 220 -1.90 -4.39 -7.33
CA VAL A 220 -1.08 -3.18 -7.29
C VAL A 220 -1.81 -1.95 -7.84
N LEU A 221 -2.69 -2.14 -8.83
CA LEU A 221 -3.44 -1.04 -9.44
C LEU A 221 -4.49 -0.45 -8.46
N PRO A 222 -4.67 0.88 -8.44
CA PRO A 222 -5.66 1.54 -7.59
C PRO A 222 -7.06 1.41 -8.20
N TRP A 223 -7.86 0.49 -7.68
CA TRP A 223 -9.24 0.31 -8.15
C TRP A 223 -10.19 1.45 -7.78
N GLY A 224 -9.82 2.30 -6.82
CA GLY A 224 -10.65 3.41 -6.36
C GLY A 224 -11.01 4.44 -7.43
N ASN A 225 -10.21 4.55 -8.50
CA ASN A 225 -10.53 5.44 -9.62
C ASN A 225 -11.63 4.89 -10.54
N VAL A 226 -11.82 3.57 -10.52
CA VAL A 226 -12.78 2.86 -11.38
C VAL A 226 -14.04 2.52 -10.61
N PHE A 227 -13.89 2.17 -9.33
CA PHE A 227 -14.98 1.79 -8.45
C PHE A 227 -14.92 2.66 -7.19
N ALA A 228 -15.93 3.50 -6.98
CA ALA A 228 -15.99 4.45 -5.87
C ALA A 228 -15.82 3.77 -4.49
N ASP A 229 -16.27 2.52 -4.36
CA ASP A 229 -16.27 1.81 -3.08
C ASP A 229 -15.05 0.90 -2.88
N VAL A 230 -14.25 0.63 -3.92
CA VAL A 230 -13.17 -0.36 -3.87
C VAL A 230 -11.83 0.32 -3.58
N HIS A 231 -11.49 0.39 -2.30
CA HIS A 231 -10.22 0.96 -1.83
C HIS A 231 -9.10 -0.07 -1.68
N VAL A 232 -9.10 -1.10 -2.52
CA VAL A 232 -8.14 -2.20 -2.46
C VAL A 232 -6.94 -1.87 -3.35
N SER A 233 -5.78 -1.59 -2.73
CA SER A 233 -4.51 -1.48 -3.43
C SER A 233 -3.36 -1.77 -2.48
N ALA A 234 -2.40 -2.58 -2.93
CA ALA A 234 -1.18 -2.88 -2.18
C ALA A 234 -0.25 -1.66 -2.05
N LEU A 235 -0.36 -0.67 -2.95
CA LEU A 235 0.40 0.58 -2.89
C LEU A 235 -0.52 1.70 -2.39
N TYR A 236 -0.69 1.74 -1.07
CA TYR A 236 -1.58 2.66 -0.38
C TYR A 236 -0.99 4.06 -0.22
N ASP A 237 -1.84 5.00 0.23
CA ASP A 237 -1.42 6.35 0.59
C ASP A 237 -1.00 6.50 2.04
N PHE A 238 0.16 7.12 2.26
CA PHE A 238 0.75 7.24 3.59
C PHE A 238 -0.08 8.18 4.46
N GLU A 239 -0.65 9.25 3.88
CA GLU A 239 -1.56 10.12 4.62
C GLU A 239 -2.84 9.38 5.05
N THR A 240 -3.36 8.48 4.20
CA THR A 240 -4.51 7.63 4.56
C THR A 240 -4.18 6.64 5.68
N LEU A 241 -2.97 6.06 5.65
CA LEU A 241 -2.48 5.21 6.75
C LEU A 241 -2.47 6.01 8.06
N LEU A 242 -1.86 7.20 8.06
CA LEU A 242 -1.77 8.04 9.25
C LEU A 242 -3.13 8.52 9.73
N SER A 243 -4.02 8.93 8.82
CA SER A 243 -5.36 9.38 9.20
C SER A 243 -6.17 8.25 9.82
N GLN A 244 -6.11 7.03 9.26
CA GLN A 244 -6.82 5.87 9.81
C GLN A 244 -6.20 5.36 11.11
N HIS A 245 -4.88 5.44 11.26
CA HIS A 245 -4.19 5.11 12.50
C HIS A 245 -4.58 6.08 13.63
N ALA A 246 -4.65 7.38 13.32
CA ALA A 246 -5.07 8.40 14.28
C ALA A 246 -6.54 8.26 14.70
N THR A 247 -7.42 7.78 13.81
CA THR A 247 -8.85 7.60 14.11
C THR A 247 -9.19 6.26 14.75
N GLY A 248 -8.44 5.19 14.45
CA GLY A 248 -9.03 3.84 14.37
C GLY A 248 -8.40 2.74 15.22
N VAL A 249 -7.58 3.04 16.24
CA VAL A 249 -7.09 1.99 17.16
C VAL A 249 -7.40 2.29 18.63
N ALA A 250 -7.59 3.56 18.99
CA ALA A 250 -7.66 3.96 20.40
C ALA A 250 -9.07 3.99 21.01
N GLY A 251 -10.15 3.81 20.24
CA GLY A 251 -11.50 4.17 20.73
C GLY A 251 -12.72 3.34 20.30
N SER A 252 -12.61 2.40 19.35
CA SER A 252 -13.76 1.59 18.91
C SER A 252 -13.56 0.10 19.24
N ASP A 253 -14.55 -0.50 19.92
CA ASP A 253 -14.60 -1.93 20.28
C ASP A 253 -14.84 -2.87 19.06
N GLU A 254 -14.68 -2.39 17.83
CA GLU A 254 -14.99 -3.15 16.63
C GLU A 254 -13.76 -3.89 16.11
N ALA A 255 -13.54 -5.12 16.55
CA ALA A 255 -12.56 -6.04 15.96
C ALA A 255 -12.64 -6.13 14.42
N CYS A 256 -13.81 -5.81 13.85
CA CYS A 256 -14.03 -5.68 12.42
C CYS A 256 -13.24 -4.52 11.79
N GLU A 257 -13.19 -3.35 12.44
CA GLU A 257 -12.45 -2.17 11.96
C GLU A 257 -10.95 -2.43 12.02
N ALA A 258 -10.46 -3.00 13.12
CA ALA A 258 -9.08 -3.44 13.23
C ALA A 258 -8.73 -4.48 12.15
N ALA A 259 -9.58 -5.48 11.93
CA ALA A 259 -9.38 -6.48 10.88
C ALA A 259 -9.35 -5.84 9.47
N ALA A 260 -10.21 -4.86 9.20
CA ALA A 260 -10.21 -4.11 7.94
C ALA A 260 -8.94 -3.28 7.77
N TYR A 261 -8.46 -2.63 8.83
CA TYR A 261 -7.21 -1.87 8.87
C TYR A 261 -5.99 -2.76 8.55
N TYR A 262 -5.77 -3.83 9.32
CA TYR A 262 -4.64 -4.75 9.07
C TYR A 262 -4.78 -5.49 7.74
N GLY A 263 -6.00 -5.86 7.37
CA GLY A 263 -6.31 -6.45 6.07
C GLY A 263 -5.84 -5.55 4.93
N ARG A 264 -6.19 -4.25 5.01
CA ARG A 264 -5.85 -3.24 4.01
C ARG A 264 -4.35 -2.99 3.90
N PHE A 265 -3.70 -2.66 5.00
CA PHE A 265 -2.34 -2.11 4.98
C PHE A 265 -1.24 -3.16 5.13
N PHE A 266 -1.54 -4.34 5.66
CA PHE A 266 -0.56 -5.39 5.87
C PHE A 266 -0.82 -6.62 5.00
N VAL A 267 -2.05 -7.15 5.01
CA VAL A 267 -2.36 -8.40 4.30
C VAL A 267 -2.27 -8.22 2.79
N PHE A 268 -2.85 -7.16 2.20
CA PHE A 268 -2.76 -6.98 0.75
C PHE A 268 -1.32 -6.82 0.22
N PRO A 269 -0.46 -5.96 0.78
CA PRO A 269 0.94 -5.89 0.34
C PRO A 269 1.68 -7.22 0.50
N LEU A 270 1.41 -7.97 1.57
CA LEU A 270 2.00 -9.29 1.79
C LEU A 270 1.55 -10.31 0.74
N VAL A 271 0.25 -10.32 0.39
CA VAL A 271 -0.31 -11.13 -0.69
C VAL A 271 0.33 -10.74 -2.02
N SER A 272 0.51 -9.45 -2.30
CA SER A 272 1.21 -8.97 -3.51
C SER A 272 2.66 -9.45 -3.56
N LEU A 273 3.39 -9.43 -2.44
CA LEU A 273 4.75 -9.99 -2.37
C LEU A 273 4.76 -11.49 -2.66
N LEU A 274 3.80 -12.23 -2.10
CA LEU A 274 3.67 -13.66 -2.35
C LEU A 274 3.37 -13.95 -3.82
N LEU A 275 2.41 -13.24 -4.43
CA LEU A 275 2.09 -13.38 -5.85
C LEU A 275 3.29 -13.05 -6.74
N LEU A 276 4.03 -11.98 -6.40
CA LEU A 276 5.24 -11.58 -7.11
C LEU A 276 6.32 -12.68 -7.01
N ALA A 277 6.59 -13.21 -5.81
CA ALA A 277 7.55 -14.29 -5.59
C ALA A 277 7.16 -15.58 -6.33
N VAL A 278 5.88 -15.98 -6.26
CA VAL A 278 5.36 -17.16 -6.98
C VAL A 278 5.48 -16.96 -8.49
N SER A 279 5.17 -15.77 -9.01
CA SER A 279 5.32 -15.45 -10.43
C SER A 279 6.78 -15.61 -10.88
N TRP A 280 7.74 -15.19 -10.05
CA TRP A 280 9.17 -15.29 -10.32
C TRP A 280 9.68 -16.73 -10.34
N ILE A 281 9.30 -17.53 -9.34
CA ILE A 281 9.66 -18.96 -9.29
C ILE A 281 9.14 -19.67 -10.54
N ARG A 282 7.89 -19.39 -10.94
CA ARG A 282 7.28 -19.96 -12.14
C ARG A 282 8.01 -19.50 -13.42
N PHE A 283 8.32 -18.22 -13.53
CA PHE A 283 9.07 -17.66 -14.65
C PHE A 283 10.45 -18.31 -14.79
N ARG A 284 11.23 -18.39 -13.70
CA ARG A 284 12.55 -19.03 -13.70
C ARG A 284 12.47 -20.51 -14.10
N SER A 285 11.47 -21.23 -13.62
CA SER A 285 11.22 -22.62 -13.99
C SER A 285 10.91 -22.77 -15.49
N GLY A 286 10.02 -21.93 -16.03
CA GLY A 286 9.69 -21.93 -17.46
C GLY A 286 10.91 -21.58 -18.33
N TYR A 287 11.67 -20.56 -17.95
CA TYR A 287 12.90 -20.16 -18.63
C TYR A 287 13.93 -21.30 -18.67
N GLY A 288 14.17 -21.97 -17.53
CA GLY A 288 15.13 -23.07 -17.45
C GLY A 288 14.77 -24.22 -18.39
N GLN A 289 13.49 -24.58 -18.47
CA GLN A 289 13.01 -25.61 -19.39
C GLN A 289 13.18 -25.21 -20.86
N SER A 290 12.93 -23.95 -21.21
CA SER A 290 13.08 -23.46 -22.58
C SER A 290 14.54 -23.38 -23.03
N VAL A 291 15.48 -23.09 -22.13
CA VAL A 291 16.91 -23.08 -22.45
C VAL A 291 17.46 -24.50 -22.57
N LEU A 292 17.18 -25.37 -21.59
CA LEU A 292 17.67 -26.76 -21.60
C LEU A 292 17.11 -27.60 -22.75
N ALA A 293 15.94 -27.25 -23.29
CA ALA A 293 15.38 -27.94 -24.45
C ALA A 293 16.05 -27.54 -25.79
N ASN A 294 16.80 -26.44 -25.80
CA ASN A 294 17.50 -25.92 -26.98
C ASN A 294 19.02 -26.14 -26.93
N GLU A 295 19.54 -26.60 -25.79
CA GLU A 295 20.92 -27.09 -25.63
C GLU A 295 20.98 -28.60 -25.90
#